data_AF-R8CMR2-F1
#
_entry.id   AF-R8CMR2-F1
#
_cell.length_a   1.000
_cell.length_b   1.000
_cell.length_c   1.000
_cell.angle_alpha   90.00
_cell.angle_beta   90.00
_cell.angle_gamma   90.00
#
_symmetry.space_group_name_H-M   'P 1'
#
loop_
_entity.id
_entity.type
_entity.pdbx_description
1 polymer ?
#
loop_
_entity_poly.entity_id
_entity_poly.type
_entity_poly.pdbx_seq_one_letter_code
_entity_poly.pdbx_strand_id
1 'polypeptide(L)'
;MAKKGSTFQTYSNELKIQAVESFLNGEGSQSAIAKKYGLKSRTQLIEWVRKYQETGGISDSRGKSSGNKGLKNPLKGRPRTKFDSMEEELEYYKAQVAYLKKQYPNL
;
A
#
# COMPACT_ATOMS: atom_id res chain seq x y z
N MET A 1 -15.17 0.03 -13.99
CA MET A 1 -14.80 1.30 -13.32
C MET A 1 -15.67 1.47 -12.07
N ALA A 2 -15.11 1.97 -10.97
CA ALA A 2 -15.89 2.23 -9.75
C ALA A 2 -16.88 3.39 -9.98
N LYS A 3 -18.12 3.24 -9.53
CA LYS A 3 -19.17 4.26 -9.64
C LYS A 3 -19.11 5.20 -8.44
N LYS A 4 -19.38 6.49 -8.65
CA LYS A 4 -19.47 7.49 -7.57
C LYS A 4 -20.49 7.01 -6.52
N GLY A 5 -20.07 6.93 -5.26
CA GLY A 5 -20.87 6.41 -4.14
C GLY A 5 -20.70 4.91 -3.85
N SER A 6 -19.86 4.17 -4.59
CA SER A 6 -19.59 2.76 -4.25
C SER A 6 -18.75 2.64 -2.97
N THR A 7 -19.27 1.96 -1.97
CA THR A 7 -18.51 1.59 -0.77
C THR A 7 -17.75 0.28 -1.02
N PHE A 8 -16.47 0.28 -0.66
CA PHE A 8 -15.62 -0.91 -0.72
C PHE A 8 -15.69 -1.63 0.63
N GLN A 9 -15.91 -2.94 0.60
CA GLN A 9 -15.83 -3.76 1.80
C GLN A 9 -14.37 -4.00 2.16
N THR A 10 -14.01 -3.68 3.39
CA THR A 10 -12.68 -3.90 3.93
C THR A 10 -12.69 -5.15 4.80
N TYR A 11 -11.76 -6.07 4.53
CA TYR A 11 -11.58 -7.29 5.29
C TYR A 11 -10.27 -7.22 6.08
N SER A 12 -10.29 -7.64 7.34
CA SER A 12 -9.08 -7.77 8.16
C SER A 12 -8.14 -8.84 7.57
N ASN A 13 -6.84 -8.73 7.84
CA ASN A 13 -5.89 -9.71 7.31
C ASN A 13 -6.14 -11.11 7.90
N GLU A 14 -6.52 -11.20 9.16
CA GLU A 14 -6.87 -12.46 9.84
C GLU A 14 -8.00 -13.18 9.12
N LEU A 15 -9.09 -12.47 8.80
CA LEU A 15 -10.23 -13.05 8.07
C LEU A 15 -9.82 -13.54 6.68
N LYS A 16 -8.97 -12.77 5.97
CA LYS A 16 -8.47 -13.17 4.65
C LYS A 16 -7.65 -14.45 4.73
N ILE A 17 -6.78 -14.59 5.74
CA ILE A 17 -5.95 -15.77 5.95
C ILE A 17 -6.83 -16.98 6.26
N GLN A 18 -7.77 -16.86 7.20
CA GLN A 18 -8.71 -17.94 7.55
C GLN A 18 -9.51 -18.42 6.33
N ALA A 19 -10.01 -17.49 5.51
CA ALA A 19 -10.77 -17.85 4.31
C ALA A 19 -9.91 -18.63 3.30
N VAL A 20 -8.62 -18.27 3.15
CA VAL A 20 -7.68 -18.96 2.28
C VAL A 20 -7.32 -20.33 2.85
N GLU A 21 -7.06 -20.45 4.14
CA GLU A 21 -6.76 -21.73 4.81
C GLU A 21 -7.92 -22.72 4.67
N SER A 22 -9.16 -22.30 4.92
CA SER A 22 -10.33 -23.18 4.71
C SER A 22 -10.49 -23.63 3.25
N PHE A 23 -10.08 -22.80 2.29
CA PHE A 23 -10.07 -23.21 0.89
C PHE A 23 -8.97 -24.23 0.59
N LEU A 24 -7.77 -24.04 1.14
CA LEU A 24 -6.66 -24.98 0.98
C LEU A 24 -6.93 -26.32 1.68
N ASN A 25 -7.64 -26.30 2.82
CA ASN A 25 -8.08 -27.48 3.55
C ASN A 25 -9.22 -28.25 2.86
N GLY A 26 -9.81 -27.70 1.79
CA GLY A 26 -10.90 -28.34 1.07
C GLY A 26 -12.23 -28.37 1.84
N GLU A 27 -12.46 -27.44 2.78
CA GLU A 27 -13.69 -27.37 3.60
C GLU A 27 -14.98 -27.08 2.79
N GLY A 28 -14.87 -26.84 1.49
CA GLY A 28 -16.00 -26.71 0.60
C GLY A 28 -15.68 -26.02 -0.72
N SER A 29 -16.73 -25.75 -1.49
CA SER A 29 -16.57 -24.96 -2.72
C SER A 29 -16.22 -23.51 -2.39
N GLN A 30 -15.49 -22.85 -3.30
CA GLN A 30 -15.12 -21.44 -3.14
C GLN A 30 -16.34 -20.52 -2.93
N SER A 31 -17.52 -20.88 -3.45
CA SER A 31 -18.76 -20.12 -3.21
C SER A 31 -19.31 -20.32 -1.79
N ALA A 32 -19.24 -21.54 -1.26
CA ALA A 32 -19.64 -21.84 0.11
C ALA A 32 -18.73 -21.10 1.11
N ILE A 33 -17.42 -21.14 0.87
CA ILE A 33 -16.43 -20.43 1.69
C ILE A 33 -16.65 -18.91 1.60
N ALA A 34 -16.84 -18.37 0.40
CA ALA A 34 -17.16 -16.95 0.24
C ALA A 34 -18.40 -16.53 1.03
N LYS A 35 -19.46 -17.35 1.05
CA LYS A 35 -20.66 -17.08 1.88
C LYS A 35 -20.36 -17.19 3.38
N LYS A 36 -19.62 -18.23 3.82
CA LYS A 36 -19.22 -18.45 5.22
C LYS A 36 -18.48 -17.23 5.80
N TYR A 37 -17.58 -16.64 5.02
CA TYR A 37 -16.77 -15.49 5.44
C TYR A 37 -17.34 -14.12 5.02
N GLY A 38 -18.56 -14.06 4.47
CA GLY A 38 -19.20 -12.79 4.06
C GLY A 38 -18.47 -12.06 2.92
N LEU A 39 -17.79 -12.81 2.04
CA LEU A 39 -17.09 -12.26 0.89
C LEU A 39 -18.09 -11.84 -0.19
N LYS A 40 -17.91 -10.63 -0.72
CA LYS A 40 -18.77 -10.10 -1.78
C LYS A 40 -18.68 -10.90 -3.07
N SER A 41 -17.52 -11.52 -3.33
CA SER A 41 -17.30 -12.35 -4.52
C SER A 41 -16.38 -13.53 -4.24
N ARG A 42 -16.71 -14.66 -4.87
CA ARG A 42 -15.83 -15.84 -4.96
C ARG A 42 -14.49 -15.52 -5.62
N THR A 43 -14.47 -14.61 -6.59
CA THR A 43 -13.23 -14.21 -7.28
C THR A 43 -12.21 -13.58 -6.34
N GLN A 44 -12.68 -12.84 -5.33
CA GLN A 44 -11.83 -12.21 -4.33
C GLN A 44 -11.09 -13.25 -3.47
N LEU A 45 -11.75 -14.37 -3.17
CA LEU A 45 -11.12 -15.51 -2.50
C LEU A 45 -10.01 -16.12 -3.36
N ILE A 46 -10.27 -16.34 -4.65
CA ILE A 46 -9.28 -16.91 -5.59
C ILE A 46 -8.03 -16.02 -5.68
N GLU A 47 -8.22 -14.70 -5.77
CA GLU A 47 -7.11 -13.74 -5.79
C GLU A 47 -6.28 -13.79 -4.50
N TRP A 48 -6.92 -13.93 -3.33
CA TRP A 48 -6.20 -14.07 -2.07
C TRP A 48 -5.44 -15.38 -1.97
N VAL A 49 -6.03 -16.49 -2.39
CA VAL A 49 -5.35 -17.80 -2.44
C VAL A 49 -4.10 -17.71 -3.32
N ARG A 50 -4.25 -17.15 -4.52
CA ARG A 50 -3.13 -16.97 -5.45
C ARG A 50 -2.02 -16.10 -4.83
N LYS A 51 -2.38 -14.95 -4.25
CA LYS A 51 -1.41 -14.05 -3.62
C LYS A 51 -0.70 -14.70 -2.43
N TYR A 52 -1.43 -15.48 -1.64
CA TYR A 52 -0.90 -16.22 -0.50
C TYR A 52 0.12 -17.28 -0.96
N GLN A 53 -0.16 -18.00 -2.06
CA GLN A 53 0.78 -18.96 -2.64
C GLN A 53 2.03 -18.29 -3.24
N GLU A 54 1.91 -17.12 -3.84
CA GLU A 54 3.05 -16.40 -4.46
C GLU A 54 3.96 -15.71 -3.43
N THR A 55 3.40 -15.12 -2.37
CA THR A 55 4.14 -14.23 -1.46
C THR A 55 4.16 -14.68 0.01
N GLY A 56 3.45 -15.75 0.36
CA GLY A 56 3.31 -16.24 1.74
C GLY A 56 2.44 -15.35 2.63
N GLY A 57 1.80 -14.29 2.10
CA GLY A 57 0.98 -13.38 2.89
C GLY A 57 0.01 -12.54 2.06
N ILE A 58 -1.09 -12.09 2.68
CA ILE A 58 -2.16 -11.34 1.99
C ILE A 58 -2.05 -9.83 2.24
N SER A 59 -1.01 -9.38 2.95
CA SER A 59 -0.88 -7.98 3.37
C SER A 59 -0.92 -7.00 2.19
N ASP A 60 -1.63 -5.89 2.40
CA ASP A 60 -1.68 -4.81 1.42
C ASP A 60 -0.48 -3.87 1.63
N SER A 61 0.44 -3.89 0.65
CA SER A 61 1.61 -3.00 0.64
C SER A 61 1.31 -1.65 -0.02
N ARG A 62 0.11 -1.45 -0.58
CA ARG A 62 -0.27 -0.17 -1.20
C ARG A 62 -0.20 0.94 -0.16
N GLY A 63 0.58 1.98 -0.46
CA GLY A 63 0.81 3.11 0.45
C GLY A 63 1.87 2.87 1.53
N LYS A 64 2.39 1.64 1.69
CA LYS A 64 3.55 1.36 2.54
C LYS A 64 4.85 1.62 1.78
N SER A 65 5.05 2.86 1.36
CA SER A 65 6.38 3.30 0.91
C SER A 65 7.31 3.28 2.12
N SER A 66 8.38 2.49 2.03
CA SER A 66 9.51 2.41 2.95
C SER A 66 10.38 3.69 2.93
N GLY A 67 9.76 4.86 2.83
CA GLY A 67 10.45 6.14 2.94
C GLY A 67 10.42 6.61 4.38
N ASN A 68 11.58 6.58 5.04
CA ASN A 68 11.91 7.14 6.36
C ASN A 68 10.71 7.78 7.10
N LYS A 69 10.00 6.99 7.92
CA LYS A 69 8.80 7.43 8.67
C LYS A 69 9.17 8.60 9.59
N GLY A 70 8.87 9.82 9.16
CA GLY A 70 8.97 11.02 10.00
C GLY A 70 9.84 12.14 9.45
N LEU A 71 10.70 11.89 8.44
CA LEU A 71 11.39 12.98 7.75
C LEU A 71 10.59 13.41 6.52
N LYS A 72 10.08 14.64 6.54
CA LYS A 72 9.53 15.28 5.34
C LYS A 72 10.70 15.51 4.37
N ASN A 73 10.82 14.67 3.35
CA ASN A 73 11.71 14.93 2.24
C ASN A 73 11.07 16.00 1.34
N PRO A 74 11.66 17.20 1.20
CA PRO A 74 11.13 18.25 0.31
C PRO A 74 11.13 17.83 -1.17
N LEU A 75 11.81 16.72 -1.50
CA LEU A 75 11.91 16.14 -2.84
C LEU A 75 10.92 14.98 -3.07
N LYS A 76 10.03 14.68 -2.12
CA LYS A 76 9.07 13.58 -2.30
C LYS A 76 7.98 13.97 -3.28
N GLY A 77 7.91 13.27 -4.40
CA GLY A 77 6.92 13.49 -5.45
C GLY A 77 7.57 13.87 -6.76
N ARG A 78 6.86 14.61 -7.61
CA ARG A 78 7.43 15.14 -8.86
C ARG A 78 8.41 16.26 -8.51
N PRO A 79 9.69 16.16 -8.90
CA PRO A 79 10.67 17.20 -8.61
C PRO A 79 10.28 18.49 -9.32
N ARG A 80 10.41 19.62 -8.63
CA ARG A 80 10.19 20.94 -9.19
C ARG A 80 11.39 21.30 -10.05
N THR A 81 11.17 21.62 -11.32
CA THR A 81 12.24 21.86 -12.32
C THR A 81 12.27 23.29 -12.86
N LYS A 82 11.28 24.11 -12.52
CA LYS A 82 11.22 25.53 -12.87
C LYS A 82 10.92 26.36 -11.61
N PHE A 83 11.63 27.46 -11.47
CA PHE A 83 11.49 28.43 -10.38
C PHE A 83 11.10 29.78 -10.99
N ASP A 84 10.27 30.54 -10.28
CA ASP A 84 9.78 31.83 -10.78
C ASP A 84 10.78 32.96 -10.49
N SER A 85 11.73 32.72 -9.57
CA SER A 85 12.78 33.66 -9.15
C SER A 85 14.04 32.91 -8.70
N MET A 86 15.21 33.57 -8.83
CA MET A 86 16.49 33.05 -8.33
C MET A 86 16.50 32.86 -6.80
N GLU A 87 15.76 33.70 -6.07
CA GLU A 87 15.66 33.61 -4.60
C GLU A 87 14.96 32.31 -4.18
N GLU A 88 13.93 31.90 -4.93
CA GLU A 88 13.20 30.66 -4.70
C GLU A 88 14.05 29.42 -5.01
N GLU A 89 14.88 29.50 -6.05
CA GLU A 89 15.86 28.46 -6.38
C GLU A 89 16.89 28.28 -5.26
N LEU A 90 17.41 29.39 -4.69
CA LEU A 90 18.32 29.35 -3.54
C LEU A 90 17.65 28.73 -2.30
N GLU A 91 16.41 29.08 -2.01
CA GLU A 91 15.67 28.54 -0.88
C GLU A 91 15.43 27.02 -1.04
N TYR A 92 15.10 26.58 -2.26
CA TYR A 92 14.96 25.18 -2.60
C TYR A 92 16.27 24.40 -2.42
N TYR A 93 17.39 24.92 -2.94
CA TYR A 93 18.70 24.28 -2.75
C TYR A 93 19.14 24.26 -1.29
N LYS A 94 18.89 25.33 -0.53
CA LYS A 94 19.16 25.38 0.90
C LYS A 94 18.36 24.31 1.66
N ALA A 95 17.10 24.10 1.30
CA ALA A 95 16.27 23.04 1.87
C ALA A 95 16.79 21.63 1.54
N GLN A 96 17.31 21.40 0.32
CA GLN A 96 17.95 20.14 -0.06
C GLN A 96 19.19 19.85 0.79
N VAL A 97 20.09 20.82 0.91
CA VAL A 97 21.32 20.69 1.71
C VAL A 97 20.98 20.45 3.17
N ALA A 98 20.00 21.17 3.71
CA ALA A 98 19.54 20.99 5.09
C ALA A 98 18.98 19.57 5.32
N TYR A 99 18.20 19.04 4.36
CA TYR A 99 17.70 17.67 4.43
C TYR A 99 18.84 16.63 4.43
N LEU A 100 19.83 16.78 3.55
CA LEU A 100 20.98 15.88 3.46
C LEU A 100 21.82 15.90 4.74
N LYS A 101 22.12 17.08 5.28
CA LYS A 101 22.84 17.24 6.55
C LYS A 101 22.07 16.61 7.72
N LYS A 102 20.74 16.69 7.72
CA LYS A 102 19.90 16.04 8.74
C LYS A 102 19.90 14.52 8.64
N GLN A 103 20.07 13.97 7.43
CA GLN A 103 20.16 12.52 7.22
C GLN A 103 21.55 11.96 7.52
N TYR A 104 22.60 12.74 7.26
CA TYR A 104 23.99 12.36 7.46
C TYR A 104 24.67 13.38 8.37
N PRO A 105 24.46 13.32 9.69
CA PRO A 105 25.03 14.29 10.64
C PRO A 105 26.56 14.21 10.74
N ASN A 106 27.18 13.16 10.19
CA ASN A 106 28.62 12.91 10.24
C ASN A 106 29.32 13.21 8.90
N LEU A 107 28.67 13.95 7.99
CA LEU A 107 29.22 14.37 6.71
C LEU A 107 29.77 15.81 6.78
#